data_AF-A0A8J8NP58-F1
#
_entry.id   AF-A0A8J8NP58-F1
#
_cell.length_a   1.000
_cell.length_b   1.000
_cell.length_c   1.000
_cell.angle_alpha   90.00
_cell.angle_beta   90.00
_cell.angle_gamma   90.00
#
_symmetry.space_group_name_H-M   'P 1'
#
loop_
_entity.id
_entity.type
_entity.pdbx_description
1 polymer ?
#
loop_
_entity_poly.entity_id
_entity_poly.type
_entity_poly.pdbx_seq_one_letter_code
_entity_poly.pdbx_strand_id
1 'polypeptide(L)'
;MCTASCPCPTGNWYSSYSNVTIDASARKFNRTVYLTTTNSSLTPFTLTSSTPNFDNFWDCYKNLKNIDDQLANANSNYQRKAANISEGVENFARDVEASLNCNGVCYPGLFYYFRTINSGPPSKNCIDGIRDVFGDKALAIGVLLLISFALTSLTHITSWAICCRCCAPKDSKEKETDKFK
;
A
#
# COMPACT_ATOMS: atom_id res chain seq x y z
N MET A 1 -5.02 14.56 8.25
CA MET A 1 -6.06 15.59 8.07
C MET A 1 -6.53 15.99 9.44
N CYS A 2 -6.81 17.28 9.60
CA CYS A 2 -7.47 17.79 10.79
C CYS A 2 -8.91 18.10 10.39
N THR A 3 -9.87 17.39 10.98
CA THR A 3 -11.30 17.61 10.79
C THR A 3 -11.95 17.76 12.16
N ALA A 4 -13.19 18.24 12.22
CA ALA A 4 -13.89 18.40 13.50
C ALA A 4 -13.98 17.07 14.27
N SER A 5 -13.99 15.95 13.54
CA SER A 5 -14.01 14.59 14.09
C SER A 5 -12.61 13.99 14.32
N CYS A 6 -11.57 14.56 13.72
CA CYS A 6 -10.17 14.14 13.83
C CYS A 6 -9.29 15.37 14.10
N PRO A 7 -9.22 15.85 15.35
CA PRO A 7 -8.37 16.99 15.66
C PRO A 7 -6.90 16.59 15.52
N CYS A 8 -6.11 17.49 14.94
CA CYS A 8 -4.66 17.32 14.94
C CYS A 8 -4.07 17.83 16.26
N PRO A 9 -2.95 17.25 16.71
CA PRO A 9 -2.22 17.75 17.86
C PRO A 9 -1.83 19.23 17.66
N THR A 10 -1.82 19.98 18.76
CA THR A 10 -1.30 21.35 18.76
C THR A 10 0.21 21.31 18.53
N GLY A 11 0.71 21.95 17.47
CA GLY A 11 2.13 21.93 17.15
C GLY A 11 2.51 22.70 15.89
N ASN A 12 3.83 22.86 15.69
CA ASN A 12 4.41 23.58 14.54
C ASN A 12 4.32 22.82 13.22
N TRP A 13 3.60 21.69 13.16
CA TRP A 13 3.38 20.99 11.90
C TRP A 13 2.71 21.94 10.90
N TYR A 14 1.77 22.78 11.34
CA TYR A 14 1.01 23.67 10.46
C TYR A 14 1.88 24.63 9.65
N SER A 15 2.93 25.22 10.25
CA SER A 15 3.83 26.13 9.52
C SER A 15 4.60 25.43 8.40
N SER A 16 4.79 24.10 8.50
CA SER A 16 5.38 23.28 7.45
C SER A 16 4.40 23.00 6.29
N TYR A 17 3.10 23.23 6.47
CA TYR A 17 2.07 23.01 5.45
C TYR A 17 1.41 24.30 4.94
N SER A 18 1.32 25.36 5.74
CA SER A 18 0.48 26.54 5.48
C SER A 18 0.93 27.41 4.30
N ASN A 19 2.22 27.45 3.99
CA ASN A 19 2.75 28.55 3.18
C ASN A 19 2.81 28.29 1.67
N VAL A 20 2.72 27.04 1.16
CA VAL A 20 2.93 26.79 -0.29
C VAL A 20 2.08 25.65 -0.86
N THR A 21 1.80 24.59 -0.10
CA THR A 21 1.26 23.33 -0.64
C THR A 21 -0.24 23.12 -0.41
N ILE A 22 -0.82 23.76 0.61
CA ILE A 22 -2.25 23.61 0.92
C ILE A 22 -3.10 24.26 -0.16
N ASP A 23 -2.79 25.45 -0.68
CA ASP A 23 -3.75 26.17 -1.52
C ASP A 23 -3.98 25.49 -2.89
N ALA A 24 -2.91 25.03 -3.57
CA ALA A 24 -3.04 24.31 -4.84
C ALA A 24 -3.69 22.92 -4.68
N SER A 25 -3.25 22.16 -3.68
CA SER A 25 -3.74 20.80 -3.44
C SER A 25 -5.17 20.79 -2.86
N ALA A 26 -5.48 21.70 -1.94
CA ALA A 26 -6.82 21.82 -1.36
C ALA A 26 -7.83 22.26 -2.41
N ARG A 27 -7.50 23.25 -3.26
CA ARG A 27 -8.36 23.65 -4.38
C ARG A 27 -8.59 22.52 -5.37
N LYS A 28 -7.55 21.75 -5.71
CA LYS A 28 -7.67 20.58 -6.61
C LYS A 28 -8.69 19.55 -6.13
N PHE A 29 -8.84 19.40 -4.80
CA PHE A 29 -9.76 18.43 -4.20
C PHE A 29 -10.98 19.08 -3.53
N ASN A 30 -11.29 20.34 -3.84
CA ASN A 30 -12.37 21.12 -3.22
C ASN A 30 -12.38 21.02 -1.68
N ARG A 31 -11.20 21.01 -1.06
CA ARG A 31 -11.06 21.02 0.40
C ARG A 31 -11.03 22.46 0.91
N THR A 32 -11.65 22.67 2.06
CA THR A 32 -11.64 23.97 2.73
C THR A 32 -10.23 24.29 3.25
N VAL A 33 -9.70 25.44 2.86
CA VAL A 33 -8.48 26.01 3.44
C VAL A 33 -8.90 26.87 4.63
N TYR A 34 -8.07 26.92 5.68
CA TYR A 34 -8.29 27.85 6.78
C TYR A 34 -8.22 29.28 6.22
N LEU A 35 -9.37 29.88 5.98
CA LEU A 35 -9.47 31.26 5.54
C LEU A 35 -9.58 32.12 6.79
N THR A 36 -8.57 32.97 6.99
CA THR A 36 -8.61 34.09 7.93
C THR A 36 -9.60 35.17 7.48
N THR A 37 -10.20 35.04 6.31
CA THR A 37 -11.17 35.98 5.76
C THR A 37 -12.62 35.55 6.06
N THR A 38 -13.37 36.51 6.60
CA THR A 38 -14.77 36.46 7.07
C THR A 38 -15.82 36.20 5.97
N ASN A 39 -15.46 35.53 4.87
CA ASN A 39 -16.42 35.17 3.83
C ASN A 39 -17.27 33.98 4.31
N SER A 40 -18.55 34.28 4.48
CA SER A 40 -19.56 33.60 5.30
C SER A 40 -20.02 32.21 4.85
N SER A 41 -19.35 31.57 3.89
CA SER A 41 -19.74 30.24 3.38
C SER A 41 -18.81 29.11 3.81
N LEU A 42 -17.73 29.39 4.53
CA LEU A 42 -16.72 28.41 4.92
C LEU A 42 -16.60 28.38 6.44
N THR A 43 -16.98 27.25 7.03
CA THR A 43 -16.85 27.04 8.48
C THR A 43 -15.38 26.86 8.84
N PRO A 44 -14.79 27.76 9.66
CA PRO A 44 -13.40 27.65 10.06
C PRO A 44 -13.21 26.38 10.90
N PHE A 45 -12.12 25.67 10.63
CA PHE A 45 -11.74 24.51 11.40
C PHE A 45 -11.35 24.95 12.82
N THR A 46 -12.12 24.54 13.83
CA THR A 46 -11.84 24.83 15.23
C THR A 46 -11.22 23.60 15.88
N LEU A 47 -9.97 23.73 16.34
CA LEU A 47 -9.28 22.73 17.15
C LEU A 47 -9.90 22.77 18.55
N THR A 48 -10.81 21.85 18.86
CA THR A 48 -11.37 21.74 20.21
C THR A 48 -10.44 20.89 21.08
N SER A 49 -9.93 21.49 22.16
CA SER A 49 -8.98 20.87 23.10
C SER A 49 -9.57 19.74 23.97
N SER A 50 -10.79 19.28 23.70
CA SER A 50 -11.55 18.33 24.53
C SER A 50 -11.64 16.91 23.93
N THR A 51 -10.81 16.57 22.95
CA THR A 51 -10.92 15.32 22.18
C THR A 51 -9.57 14.62 22.04
N PRO A 52 -9.53 13.30 21.82
CA PRO A 52 -8.29 12.58 21.62
C PRO A 52 -7.50 13.21 20.45
N ASN A 53 -6.26 13.59 20.73
CA ASN A 53 -5.33 14.00 19.68
C ASN A 53 -4.83 12.76 18.95
N PHE A 54 -4.84 12.80 17.61
CA PHE A 54 -4.34 11.71 16.78
C PHE A 54 -3.08 12.13 16.06
N ASP A 55 -2.00 11.37 16.22
CA ASP A 55 -0.72 11.67 15.58
C ASP A 55 -0.71 11.29 14.11
N ASN A 56 -1.54 10.34 13.68
CA ASN A 56 -1.66 9.90 12.29
C ASN A 56 -3.14 9.73 11.91
N PHE A 57 -3.41 9.68 10.60
CA PHE A 57 -4.78 9.59 10.10
C PHE A 57 -5.44 8.26 10.44
N TRP A 58 -4.67 7.16 10.39
CA TRP A 58 -5.18 5.82 10.62
C TRP A 58 -5.74 5.63 12.04
N ASP A 59 -5.10 6.20 13.05
CA ASP A 59 -5.57 6.15 14.43
C ASP A 59 -6.88 6.90 14.60
N CYS A 60 -7.05 8.04 13.93
CA CYS A 60 -8.36 8.70 13.93
C CYS A 60 -9.41 7.85 13.21
N TYR A 61 -9.06 7.28 12.05
CA TYR A 61 -9.99 6.43 11.30
C TYR A 61 -10.49 5.25 12.16
N LYS A 62 -9.60 4.57 12.88
CA LYS A 62 -9.97 3.50 13.82
C LYS A 62 -10.88 4.01 14.94
N ASN A 63 -10.60 5.19 15.49
CA ASN A 63 -11.45 5.77 16.52
C ASN A 63 -12.88 6.06 16.00
N LEU A 64 -12.99 6.68 14.83
CA LEU A 64 -14.28 6.94 14.18
C LEU A 64 -15.03 5.64 13.87
N LYS A 65 -14.32 4.63 13.39
CA LYS A 65 -14.90 3.31 13.13
C LYS A 65 -15.46 2.68 14.41
N ASN A 66 -14.73 2.74 15.51
CA ASN A 66 -15.21 2.23 16.80
C ASN A 66 -16.47 2.96 17.28
N ILE A 67 -16.56 4.27 17.03
CA ILE A 67 -17.76 5.07 17.34
C ILE A 67 -18.94 4.64 16.45
N ASP A 68 -18.70 4.46 15.14
CA ASP A 68 -19.73 4.01 14.20
C ASP A 68 -20.24 2.60 14.56
N ASP A 69 -19.36 1.68 14.95
CA ASP A 69 -19.73 0.33 15.37
C ASP A 69 -20.56 0.36 16.67
N GLN A 70 -20.21 1.22 17.62
CA GLN A 70 -21.02 1.45 18.82
C GLN A 70 -22.40 2.02 18.49
N LEU A 71 -22.47 2.97 17.56
CA LEU A 71 -23.72 3.62 17.16
C LEU A 71 -24.62 2.66 16.35
N ALA A 72 -24.04 1.83 15.48
CA ALA A 72 -24.76 0.81 14.72
C ALA A 72 -25.36 -0.27 15.64
N ASN A 73 -24.65 -0.64 16.72
CA ASN A 73 -25.20 -1.51 17.76
C ASN A 73 -26.33 -0.84 18.56
N ALA A 74 -26.27 0.48 18.73
CA ALA A 74 -27.31 1.24 19.45
C ALA A 74 -28.53 1.57 18.57
N ASN A 75 -28.37 1.69 17.25
CA ASN A 75 -29.42 2.07 16.31
C ASN A 75 -29.39 1.20 15.06
N SER A 76 -30.36 0.29 14.92
CA SER A 76 -30.50 -0.63 13.79
C SER A 76 -30.70 0.07 12.42
N ASN A 77 -31.00 1.37 12.40
CA ASN A 77 -31.21 2.18 11.20
C ASN A 77 -29.93 2.88 10.69
N TYR A 78 -28.81 2.87 11.43
CA TYR A 78 -27.57 3.53 11.02
C TYR A 78 -26.62 2.53 10.33
N GLN A 79 -26.67 2.47 8.99
CA GLN A 79 -25.78 1.59 8.20
C GLN A 79 -24.74 2.37 7.39
N ARG A 80 -23.80 3.05 8.06
CA ARG A 80 -22.50 3.33 7.43
C ARG A 80 -21.57 2.19 7.77
N LYS A 81 -21.57 1.15 6.95
CA LYS A 81 -20.63 0.03 7.10
C LYS A 81 -19.25 0.49 6.64
N ALA A 82 -18.46 1.04 7.56
CA ALA A 82 -17.03 1.21 7.33
C ALA A 82 -16.49 -0.17 6.95
N ALA A 83 -15.99 -0.30 5.72
CA ALA A 83 -15.52 -1.59 5.22
C ALA A 83 -14.43 -2.12 6.16
N ASN A 84 -14.55 -3.39 6.58
CA ASN A 84 -13.49 -4.05 7.33
C ASN A 84 -12.30 -4.22 6.38
N ILE A 85 -11.32 -3.33 6.52
CA ILE A 85 -10.01 -3.47 5.89
C ILE A 85 -9.33 -4.65 6.59
N SER A 86 -8.88 -5.63 5.81
CA SER A 86 -8.16 -6.78 6.37
C SER A 86 -6.80 -6.33 6.90
N GLU A 87 -6.34 -6.98 7.96
CA GLU A 87 -5.04 -6.69 8.59
C GLU A 87 -3.88 -6.77 7.58
N GLY A 88 -3.95 -7.71 6.63
CA GLY A 88 -2.96 -7.82 5.55
C GLY A 88 -2.88 -6.59 4.65
N VAL A 89 -4.02 -5.98 4.31
CA VAL A 89 -4.06 -4.75 3.50
C VAL A 89 -3.56 -3.56 4.30
N GLU A 90 -3.88 -3.50 5.60
CA GLU A 90 -3.35 -2.48 6.50
C GLU A 90 -1.81 -2.54 6.55
N ASN A 91 -1.26 -3.72 6.85
CA ASN A 91 0.18 -3.90 6.97
C ASN A 91 0.88 -3.60 5.65
N PHE A 92 0.34 -4.09 4.53
CA PHE A 92 0.86 -3.78 3.22
C PHE A 92 0.86 -2.27 2.94
N ALA A 93 -0.24 -1.57 3.19
CA ALA A 93 -0.33 -0.13 2.94
C ALA A 93 0.62 0.67 3.84
N ARG A 94 0.79 0.25 5.09
CA ARG A 94 1.74 0.81 6.05
C ARG A 94 3.17 0.63 5.57
N ASP A 95 3.54 -0.56 5.12
CA ASP A 95 4.89 -0.90 4.66
C ASP A 95 5.23 -0.18 3.36
N VAL A 96 4.27 -0.07 2.43
CA VAL A 96 4.43 0.66 1.17
C VAL A 96 4.63 2.16 1.44
N GLU A 97 3.78 2.76 2.27
CA GLU A 97 3.91 4.17 2.65
C GLU A 97 5.25 4.43 3.37
N ALA A 98 5.65 3.53 4.29
CA ALA A 98 6.89 3.63 5.03
C ALA A 98 8.13 3.47 4.13
N SER A 99 8.13 2.50 3.22
CA SER A 99 9.28 2.19 2.36
C SER A 99 9.47 3.20 1.24
N LEU A 100 8.37 3.71 0.67
CA LEU A 100 8.40 4.57 -0.51
C LEU A 100 8.25 6.06 -0.20
N ASN A 101 8.06 6.43 1.08
CA ASN A 101 7.76 7.80 1.52
C ASN A 101 6.60 8.45 0.75
N CYS A 102 5.63 7.64 0.30
CA CYS A 102 4.56 8.06 -0.60
C CYS A 102 3.20 8.13 0.09
N ASN A 103 2.21 8.76 -0.54
CA ASN A 103 0.82 8.66 -0.08
C ASN A 103 -0.15 8.69 -1.24
N GLY A 104 -1.25 7.95 -1.13
CA GLY A 104 -2.30 7.94 -2.15
C GLY A 104 -1.87 7.24 -3.44
N VAL A 105 -2.85 6.79 -4.22
CA VAL A 105 -2.62 6.03 -5.46
C VAL A 105 -2.42 7.00 -6.62
N CYS A 106 -3.40 7.87 -6.85
CA CYS A 106 -3.40 8.78 -8.01
C CYS A 106 -2.69 10.12 -7.72
N TYR A 107 -2.79 10.60 -6.48
CA TYR A 107 -2.26 11.90 -6.08
C TYR A 107 -1.72 11.84 -4.67
N PRO A 108 -0.60 12.55 -4.38
CA PRO A 108 -0.11 12.68 -3.02
C PRO A 108 -1.15 13.40 -2.16
N GLY A 109 -1.51 12.79 -1.04
CA GLY A 109 -2.30 13.45 -0.02
C GLY A 109 -1.53 14.58 0.65
N LEU A 110 -2.25 15.46 1.36
CA LEU A 110 -1.59 16.46 2.22
C LEU A 110 -0.89 15.81 3.41
N PHE A 111 -1.33 14.62 3.83
CA PHE A 111 -0.79 13.94 5.00
C PHE A 111 -0.62 12.46 4.67
N TYR A 112 0.33 11.83 5.35
CA TYR A 112 0.46 10.39 5.38
C TYR A 112 -0.75 9.71 6.05
N TYR A 113 -1.04 8.46 5.68
CA TYR A 113 -2.11 7.68 6.29
C TYR A 113 -1.68 7.12 7.65
N PHE A 114 -0.51 6.49 7.69
CA PHE A 114 0.01 5.76 8.84
C PHE A 114 1.12 6.51 9.56
N ARG A 115 1.86 7.39 8.88
CA ARG A 115 2.91 8.19 9.53
C ARG A 115 2.35 9.37 10.30
N THR A 116 3.16 9.84 11.23
CA THR A 116 2.84 11.00 12.06
C THR A 116 2.69 12.27 11.21
N ILE A 117 1.80 13.18 11.61
CA ILE A 117 1.58 14.48 10.96
C ILE A 117 2.86 15.34 10.99
N ASN A 118 3.76 15.11 11.94
CA ASN A 118 5.04 15.80 12.05
C ASN A 118 6.05 15.40 10.95
N SER A 119 5.80 14.33 10.20
CA SER A 119 6.69 13.88 9.11
C SER A 119 6.64 14.77 7.87
N GLY A 120 5.78 15.77 7.84
CA GLY A 120 5.62 16.66 6.69
C GLY A 120 4.83 16.02 5.54
N PRO A 121 4.59 16.77 4.45
CA PRO A 121 3.83 16.27 3.31
C PRO A 121 4.60 15.17 2.57
N PRO A 122 3.89 14.16 2.04
CA PRO A 122 4.49 13.18 1.14
C PRO A 122 4.95 13.86 -0.15
N SER A 123 6.12 13.49 -0.64
CA SER A 123 6.72 14.08 -1.85
C SER A 123 6.12 13.55 -3.16
N LYS A 124 5.55 12.33 -3.14
CA LYS A 124 5.02 11.65 -4.33
C LYS A 124 3.85 10.72 -4.00
N ASN A 125 3.08 10.36 -5.04
CA ASN A 125 2.08 9.31 -4.92
C ASN A 125 2.76 7.91 -4.92
N CYS A 126 2.04 6.90 -4.43
CA CYS A 126 2.61 5.56 -4.29
C CYS A 126 2.80 4.83 -5.61
N ILE A 127 2.01 5.12 -6.64
CA ILE A 127 2.25 4.55 -7.98
C ILE A 127 3.60 5.02 -8.52
N ASP A 128 3.93 6.30 -8.38
CA ASP A 128 5.19 6.86 -8.84
C ASP A 128 6.35 6.34 -7.98
N GLY A 129 6.17 6.23 -6.66
CA GLY A 129 7.15 5.59 -5.79
C GLY A 129 7.44 4.13 -6.17
N ILE A 130 6.42 3.36 -6.52
CA ILE A 130 6.55 2.00 -7.04
C ILE A 130 7.29 2.03 -8.38
N ARG A 131 6.88 2.89 -9.31
CA ARG A 131 7.52 3.04 -10.62
C ARG A 131 8.99 3.41 -10.53
N ASP A 132 9.39 4.24 -9.59
CA ASP A 132 10.81 4.60 -9.40
C ASP A 132 11.61 3.36 -8.96
N VAL A 133 11.09 2.62 -7.97
CA VAL A 133 11.73 1.39 -7.48
C VAL A 133 11.81 0.33 -8.58
N PHE A 134 10.73 0.14 -9.34
CA PHE A 134 10.74 -0.79 -10.46
C PHE A 134 11.54 -0.27 -11.64
N GLY A 135 11.60 1.04 -11.90
CA GLY A 135 12.38 1.63 -12.99
C GLY A 135 13.87 1.38 -12.80
N ASP A 136 14.36 1.64 -11.59
CA ASP A 136 15.77 1.46 -11.24
C ASP A 136 16.17 -0.03 -11.15
N LYS A 137 15.20 -0.92 -10.86
CA LYS A 137 15.44 -2.35 -10.65
C LYS A 137 14.91 -3.24 -11.77
N ALA A 138 14.20 -2.72 -12.77
CA ALA A 138 13.56 -3.50 -13.82
C ALA A 138 14.57 -4.35 -14.58
N LEU A 139 15.73 -3.78 -14.87
CA LEU A 139 16.80 -4.50 -15.54
C LEU A 139 17.34 -5.64 -14.67
N ALA A 140 17.59 -5.39 -13.39
CA ALA A 140 18.06 -6.42 -12.45
C ALA A 140 17.03 -7.54 -12.27
N ILE A 141 15.74 -7.19 -12.11
CA ILE A 141 14.64 -8.15 -12.02
C ILE A 141 14.52 -8.96 -13.32
N GLY A 142 14.64 -8.29 -14.47
CA GLY A 142 14.61 -8.95 -15.78
C GLY A 142 15.72 -9.98 -15.93
N VAL A 143 16.96 -9.65 -15.55
CA VAL A 143 18.09 -10.59 -15.57
C VAL A 143 17.86 -11.77 -14.62
N LEU A 144 17.37 -11.52 -13.39
CA LEU A 144 17.05 -12.59 -12.44
C LEU A 144 15.96 -13.52 -12.97
N LEU A 145 14.94 -12.99 -13.64
CA LEU A 145 13.88 -13.80 -14.27
C LEU A 145 14.44 -14.66 -15.41
N LEU A 146 15.33 -14.13 -16.25
CA LEU A 146 15.97 -14.91 -17.33
C LEU A 146 16.83 -16.05 -16.79
N ILE A 147 17.60 -15.81 -15.72
CA ILE A 147 18.40 -16.86 -15.07
C ILE A 147 17.48 -17.92 -14.47
N SER A 148 16.44 -17.50 -13.76
CA SER A 148 15.47 -18.41 -13.13
C SER A 148 14.74 -19.26 -14.18
N PHE A 149 14.39 -18.65 -15.32
CA PHE A 149 13.81 -19.34 -16.45
C PHE A 149 14.77 -20.38 -17.02
N ALA A 150 16.03 -20.02 -17.30
CA ALA A 150 17.03 -20.94 -17.85
C ALA A 150 17.27 -22.15 -16.93
N LEU A 151 17.39 -21.93 -15.62
CA LEU A 151 17.55 -23.01 -14.63
C LEU A 151 16.32 -23.92 -14.56
N THR A 152 15.12 -23.34 -14.60
CA THR A 152 13.87 -24.11 -14.58
C THR A 152 13.70 -24.92 -15.87
N SER A 153 14.01 -24.34 -17.03
CA SER A 153 13.99 -25.05 -18.32
C SER A 153 15.00 -26.19 -18.34
N LEU A 154 16.23 -26.00 -17.85
CA LEU A 154 17.23 -27.06 -17.77
C LEU A 154 16.75 -28.21 -16.89
N THR A 155 16.19 -27.89 -15.72
CA THR A 155 15.62 -28.88 -14.79
C THR A 155 14.51 -29.69 -15.45
N HIS A 156 13.68 -29.04 -16.27
CA HIS A 156 12.60 -29.72 -16.99
C HIS A 156 13.13 -30.65 -18.08
N ILE A 157 14.13 -30.21 -18.86
CA ILE A 157 14.78 -31.04 -19.90
C ILE A 157 15.47 -32.25 -19.28
N THR A 158 16.21 -32.07 -18.18
CA THR A 158 16.89 -33.18 -17.49
C THR A 158 15.87 -34.16 -16.90
N SER A 159 14.77 -33.65 -16.33
CA SER A 159 13.69 -34.50 -15.82
C SER A 159 13.07 -35.34 -16.94
N TRP A 160 12.82 -34.72 -18.10
CA TRP A 160 12.28 -35.40 -19.28
C TRP A 160 13.26 -36.45 -19.83
N ALA A 161 14.55 -36.11 -19.92
CA ALA A 161 15.60 -37.03 -20.38
C ALA A 161 15.75 -38.26 -19.47
N ILE A 162 15.68 -38.08 -18.15
CA ILE A 162 15.71 -39.19 -17.19
C ILE A 162 14.47 -40.07 -17.36
N CYS A 163 13.28 -39.46 -17.51
CA CYS A 163 12.03 -40.20 -17.70
C CYS A 163 12.04 -41.03 -19.00
N CYS A 164 12.52 -40.47 -20.11
CA CYS A 164 12.61 -41.18 -21.39
C CYS A 164 13.68 -42.29 -21.39
N ARG A 165 14.75 -42.15 -20.61
CA ARG A 165 15.84 -43.15 -20.55
C ARG A 165 15.48 -44.40 -19.74
N CYS A 166 14.55 -44.30 -18.78
CA CYS A 166 14.05 -45.44 -18.01
C CYS A 166 13.17 -46.41 -18.80
N CYS A 167 12.58 -45.98 -19.93
CA CYS A 167 11.66 -46.79 -20.73
C CYS A 167 12.28 -47.34 -22.02
N ALA A 168 13.57 -47.15 -22.26
CA ALA A 168 14.24 -47.76 -23.40
C ALA A 168 14.27 -49.30 -23.18
N PRO A 169 13.63 -50.11 -24.04
CA PRO A 169 13.70 -51.56 -23.92
C PRO A 169 15.17 -51.95 -24.01
N LYS A 170 15.68 -52.64 -23.00
CA LYS A 170 16.95 -53.36 -23.12
C LYS A 170 16.68 -54.49 -24.09
N ASP A 171 16.96 -54.28 -25.37
CA ASP A 171 16.94 -55.35 -26.34
C ASP A 171 17.84 -56.47 -25.81
N SER A 172 17.18 -57.56 -25.41
CA SER A 172 17.77 -58.80 -24.95
C SER A 172 18.56 -59.42 -26.11
N LYS A 173 19.79 -58.94 -26.30
CA LYS A 173 20.84 -59.70 -26.97
C LYS A 173 21.36 -60.75 -26.01
N GLU A 174 20.47 -61.64 -25.57
CA GLU A 174 20.87 -62.93 -25.03
C GLU A 174 21.15 -63.84 -26.23
N LYS A 175 22.33 -64.45 -26.15
CA LYS A 175 23.07 -64.93 -27.29
C LYS A 175 22.56 -66.29 -27.72
N GLU A 176 22.29 -66.38 -29.00
CA GLU A 176 22.76 -67.43 -29.89
C GLU A 176 24.06 -68.10 -29.38
N THR A 177 23.93 -69.12 -28.53
CA THR A 177 25.06 -70.00 -28.11
C THR A 177 24.64 -71.44 -27.80
N ASP A 178 23.47 -71.90 -28.26
CA ASP A 178 23.04 -73.31 -28.10
C ASP A 178 22.76 -73.99 -29.46
N LYS A 179 23.74 -73.92 -30.38
CA LYS A 179 23.72 -74.69 -31.64
C LYS A 179 24.89 -75.66 -31.83
N PHE A 180 25.62 -75.96 -30.76
CA PHE A 180 26.65 -77.00 -30.76
C PHE A 180 26.51 -77.89 -29.51
N LYS A 181 25.53 -78.79 -29.51
CA LYS A 181 25.62 -80.06 -28.80
C LYS A 181 24.68 -81.11 -29.39
#